data_AF-A0A8T2MPP9-F1
#
_entry.id   AF-A0A8T2MPP9-F1
#
_cell.length_a   1.000
_cell.length_b   1.000
_cell.length_c   1.000
_cell.angle_alpha   90.00
_cell.angle_beta   90.00
_cell.angle_gamma   90.00
#
_symmetry.space_group_name_H-M   'P 1'
#
loop_
_entity.id
_entity.type
_entity.pdbx_description
1 polymer ?
#
loop_
_entity_poly.entity_id
_entity_poly.type
_entity_poly.pdbx_seq_one_letter_code
_entity_poly.pdbx_strand_id
1 'polypeptide(L)'
;QIIQRQLEQVEEKQRQLEERGVAVEKALRGEAGMGRKDDPSLMQEWFRLVQEKNALVRYESELMIFAQELELEDRQSRLQQDLRERMAVDDHLKSEAELAEEKQILGEMLEVVEQRDSLVALLEEQRLREREEDRDLESVMLSKGYSFNWA
;
A
#
# COMPACT_ATOMS: atom_id res chain seq x y z
N GLN A 1 -0.02 -12.19 11.37
CA GLN A 1 -1.44 -12.44 11.75
C GLN A 1 -2.30 -11.17 11.80
N ILE A 2 -1.75 -9.98 12.11
CA ILE A 2 -2.53 -8.72 12.11
C ILE A 2 -2.74 -8.15 10.69
N ILE A 3 -1.68 -8.10 9.87
CA ILE A 3 -1.77 -7.56 8.49
C ILE A 3 -2.77 -8.36 7.65
N GLN A 4 -2.68 -9.69 7.66
CA GLN A 4 -3.61 -10.54 6.91
C GLN A 4 -5.07 -10.23 7.25
N ARG A 5 -5.38 -10.07 8.54
CA ARG A 5 -6.71 -9.70 9.00
C ARG A 5 -7.12 -8.29 8.54
N GLN A 6 -6.19 -7.35 8.45
CA GLN A 6 -6.47 -6.01 7.95
C GLN A 6 -6.70 -6.03 6.44
N LEU A 7 -5.94 -6.81 5.67
CA LEU A 7 -6.15 -7.02 4.24
C LEU A 7 -7.54 -7.64 3.96
N GLU A 8 -7.93 -8.67 4.71
CA GLU A 8 -9.29 -9.25 4.61
C GLU A 8 -10.39 -8.21 4.89
N GLN A 9 -10.17 -7.30 5.84
CA GLN A 9 -11.11 -6.21 6.10
C GLN A 9 -11.14 -5.19 4.97
N VAL A 10 -10.02 -4.93 4.32
CA VAL A 10 -9.95 -4.07 3.13
C VAL A 10 -10.71 -4.69 1.98
N GLU A 11 -10.49 -5.97 1.68
CA GLU A 11 -11.19 -6.71 0.63
C GLU A 11 -12.71 -6.65 0.80
N GLU A 12 -13.21 -6.92 2.01
CA GLU A 12 -14.65 -6.86 2.30
C GLU A 12 -15.21 -5.44 2.14
N LYS A 13 -14.47 -4.41 2.57
CA LYS A 13 -14.88 -3.02 2.36
C LYS A 13 -14.87 -2.64 0.88
N GLN A 14 -13.89 -3.08 0.10
CA GLN A 14 -13.85 -2.84 -1.35
C GLN A 14 -15.07 -3.44 -2.03
N ARG A 15 -15.45 -4.67 -1.69
CA ARG A 15 -16.67 -5.33 -2.19
C ARG A 15 -17.92 -4.49 -1.92
N GLN A 16 -18.06 -3.97 -0.70
CA GLN A 16 -19.20 -3.12 -0.32
C GLN A 16 -19.22 -1.79 -1.10
N LEU A 17 -18.04 -1.17 -1.32
CA LEU A 17 -17.93 0.05 -2.13
C LEU A 17 -18.27 -0.22 -3.60
N GLU A 18 -17.87 -1.36 -4.15
CA GLU A 18 -18.21 -1.74 -5.52
C GLU A 18 -19.72 -1.92 -5.72
N GLU A 19 -20.38 -2.63 -4.80
CA GLU A 19 -21.84 -2.79 -4.83
C GLU A 19 -22.56 -1.44 -4.80
N ARG A 20 -22.12 -0.52 -3.92
CA ARG A 20 -22.64 0.87 -3.85
C ARG A 20 -22.32 1.65 -5.13
N GLY A 21 -21.10 1.54 -5.65
CA GLY A 21 -20.65 2.20 -6.88
C GLY A 21 -21.51 1.83 -8.08
N VAL A 22 -21.81 0.54 -8.26
CA VAL A 22 -22.69 0.06 -9.33
C VAL A 22 -24.09 0.67 -9.22
N ALA A 23 -24.63 0.79 -8.00
CA ALA A 23 -25.95 1.40 -7.79
C ALA A 23 -25.96 2.89 -8.18
N VAL A 24 -24.94 3.65 -7.74
CA VAL A 24 -24.80 5.08 -8.06
C VAL A 24 -24.59 5.30 -9.56
N GLU A 25 -23.76 4.49 -10.22
CA GLU A 25 -23.55 4.59 -11.67
C GLU A 25 -24.84 4.31 -12.46
N LYS A 26 -25.61 3.29 -12.08
CA LYS A 26 -26.92 3.00 -12.70
C LYS A 26 -27.91 4.15 -12.52
N ALA A 27 -27.92 4.77 -11.34
CA ALA A 27 -28.77 5.93 -11.05
C ALA A 27 -28.36 7.15 -11.90
N LEU A 28 -27.06 7.43 -12.01
CA LEU A 28 -26.52 8.51 -12.86
C LEU A 28 -26.83 8.32 -14.36
N ARG A 29 -26.88 7.07 -14.83
CA ARG A 29 -27.28 6.74 -16.21
C ARG A 29 -28.79 6.85 -16.47
N GLY A 30 -29.60 7.01 -15.42
CA GLY A 30 -31.07 7.05 -15.49
C GLY A 30 -31.71 5.66 -15.62
N GLU A 31 -30.94 4.59 -15.42
CA GLU A 31 -31.41 3.19 -15.54
C GLU A 31 -32.23 2.75 -14.31
N ALA A 32 -32.11 3.45 -13.19
CA ALA A 32 -32.81 3.13 -11.94
C ALA A 32 -34.22 3.73 -11.84
N GLY A 33 -34.70 4.50 -12.83
CA GLY A 33 -36.00 5.18 -12.78
C GLY A 33 -36.14 6.26 -11.69
N MET A 34 -35.05 6.58 -10.97
CA MET A 34 -35.05 7.40 -9.76
C MET A 34 -34.33 8.76 -9.89
N GLY A 35 -33.83 9.17 -11.06
CA GLY A 35 -33.06 10.42 -11.17
C GLY A 35 -33.08 11.07 -12.55
N ARG A 36 -33.00 12.41 -12.57
CA ARG A 36 -32.62 13.17 -13.77
C ARG A 36 -31.11 13.00 -13.98
N LYS A 37 -30.66 12.97 -15.24
CA LYS A 37 -29.24 13.18 -15.58
C LYS A 37 -28.75 14.41 -14.83
N ASP A 38 -27.61 14.29 -14.16
CA ASP A 38 -26.96 15.35 -13.37
C ASP A 38 -27.62 15.71 -12.03
N ASP A 39 -28.23 14.75 -11.32
CA ASP A 39 -28.63 14.96 -9.92
C ASP A 39 -27.40 15.32 -9.06
N PRO A 40 -27.34 16.54 -8.47
CA PRO A 40 -26.20 16.97 -7.66
C PRO A 40 -25.95 16.06 -6.45
N SER A 41 -26.98 15.42 -5.91
CA SER A 41 -26.86 14.51 -4.75
C SER A 41 -26.18 13.18 -5.13
N LEU A 42 -26.53 12.60 -6.28
CA LEU A 42 -25.88 11.39 -6.80
C LEU A 42 -24.43 11.65 -7.18
N MET A 43 -24.13 12.82 -7.73
CA MET A 43 -22.75 13.20 -8.03
C MET A 43 -21.92 13.37 -6.75
N GLN A 44 -22.46 13.98 -5.69
CA GLN A 44 -21.80 14.04 -4.39
C GLN A 44 -21.53 12.65 -3.80
N GLU A 45 -22.50 11.73 -3.91
CA GLU A 45 -22.33 10.35 -3.47
C GLU A 45 -21.25 9.62 -4.28
N TRP A 46 -21.25 9.79 -5.59
CA TRP A 46 -20.21 9.23 -6.47
C TRP A 46 -18.82 9.72 -6.08
N PHE A 47 -18.64 11.02 -5.84
CA PHE A 47 -17.36 11.56 -5.40
C PHE A 47 -16.91 11.00 -4.05
N ARG A 48 -17.84 10.85 -3.09
CA ARG A 48 -17.54 10.21 -1.81
C ARG A 48 -17.07 8.77 -2.00
N LEU A 49 -17.74 7.99 -2.87
CA LEU A 49 -17.33 6.62 -3.18
C LEU A 49 -15.95 6.54 -3.82
N VAL A 50 -15.62 7.46 -4.75
CA VAL A 50 -14.28 7.53 -5.36
C VAL A 50 -13.22 7.78 -4.30
N GLN A 51 -13.47 8.71 -3.37
CA GLN A 51 -12.53 8.99 -2.29
C GLN A 51 -12.38 7.83 -1.30
N GLU A 52 -13.50 7.21 -0.87
CA GLU A 52 -13.49 6.03 -0.01
C GLU A 52 -12.71 4.88 -0.68
N LYS A 53 -12.87 4.70 -2.00
CA LYS A 53 -12.13 3.69 -2.76
C LYS A 53 -10.64 4.01 -2.84
N ASN A 54 -10.28 5.26 -3.14
CA ASN A 54 -8.88 5.68 -3.18
C ASN A 54 -8.20 5.49 -1.82
N ALA A 55 -8.86 5.89 -0.73
CA ALA A 55 -8.33 5.68 0.62
C ALA A 55 -8.11 4.20 0.95
N LEU A 56 -9.01 3.30 0.53
CA LEU A 56 -8.83 1.87 0.72
C LEU A 56 -7.67 1.30 -0.09
N VAL A 57 -7.50 1.71 -1.35
CA VAL A 57 -6.38 1.25 -2.20
C VAL A 57 -5.04 1.73 -1.65
N ARG A 58 -4.98 2.97 -1.13
CA ARG A 58 -3.79 3.51 -0.45
C ARG A 58 -3.47 2.70 0.79
N TYR A 59 -4.47 2.47 1.64
CA TYR A 59 -4.30 1.68 2.86
C TYR A 59 -3.89 0.23 2.58
N GLU A 60 -4.45 -0.40 1.54
CA GLU A 60 -4.01 -1.73 1.08
C GLU A 60 -2.53 -1.72 0.67
N SER A 61 -2.12 -0.72 -0.10
CA SER A 61 -0.73 -0.57 -0.56
C SER A 61 0.24 -0.40 0.61
N GLU A 62 -0.13 0.41 1.61
CA GLU A 62 0.65 0.56 2.85
C GLU A 62 0.78 -0.76 3.61
N LEU A 63 -0.30 -1.55 3.72
CA LEU A 63 -0.28 -2.86 4.37
C LEU A 63 0.65 -3.84 3.65
N MET A 64 0.66 -3.83 2.32
CA MET A 64 1.55 -4.68 1.53
C MET A 64 3.02 -4.30 1.71
N ILE A 65 3.34 -3.00 1.74
CA ILE A 65 4.70 -2.53 2.02
C ILE A 65 5.13 -2.93 3.44
N PHE A 66 4.25 -2.77 4.43
CA PHE A 66 4.54 -3.15 5.80
C PHE A 66 4.72 -4.68 5.97
N ALA A 67 3.96 -5.49 5.23
CA ALA A 67 4.19 -6.94 5.17
C ALA A 67 5.58 -7.26 4.62
N GLN A 68 5.99 -6.62 3.52
CA GLN A 68 7.31 -6.82 2.93
C GLN A 68 8.43 -6.40 3.87
N GLU A 69 8.29 -5.27 4.57
CA GLU A 69 9.25 -4.80 5.58
C GLU A 69 9.44 -5.83 6.69
N LEU A 70 8.35 -6.41 7.22
CA LEU A 70 8.44 -7.44 8.27
C LEU A 70 9.14 -8.72 7.78
N GLU A 71 8.91 -9.14 6.53
CA GLU A 71 9.62 -10.28 5.94
C GLU A 71 11.12 -10.00 5.81
N LEU A 72 11.49 -8.78 5.41
CA LEU A 72 12.88 -8.35 5.32
C LEU A 72 13.53 -8.27 6.70
N GLU A 73 12.82 -7.80 7.72
CA GLU A 73 13.30 -7.79 9.12
C GLU A 73 13.53 -9.19 9.67
N ASP A 74 12.62 -10.15 9.41
CA ASP A 74 12.81 -11.55 9.78
C ASP A 74 14.01 -12.17 9.05
N ARG A 75 14.14 -11.93 7.74
CA ARG A 75 15.29 -12.39 6.95
C ARG A 75 16.59 -11.80 7.50
N GLN A 76 16.62 -10.50 7.77
CA GLN A 76 17.78 -9.81 8.35
C GLN A 76 18.15 -10.41 9.71
N SER A 77 17.17 -10.68 10.58
CA SER A 77 17.40 -11.27 11.89
C SER A 77 18.04 -12.66 11.79
N ARG A 78 17.56 -13.50 10.87
CA ARG A 78 18.14 -14.84 10.62
C ARG A 78 19.56 -14.76 10.09
N LEU A 79 19.82 -13.91 9.09
CA LEU A 79 21.15 -13.72 8.52
C LEU A 79 22.15 -13.20 9.57
N GLN A 80 21.71 -12.23 10.40
CA GLN A 80 22.54 -11.70 11.49
C GLN A 80 22.87 -12.76 12.53
N GLN A 81 21.91 -13.62 12.88
CA GLN A 81 22.14 -14.71 13.84
C GLN A 81 23.14 -15.73 13.28
N ASP A 82 22.96 -16.18 12.04
CA ASP A 82 23.87 -17.13 11.36
C ASP A 82 25.29 -16.55 11.26
N LEU A 83 25.41 -15.29 10.84
CA LEU A 83 26.72 -14.62 10.77
C LEU A 83 27.40 -14.53 12.15
N ARG A 84 26.65 -14.22 13.21
CA ARG A 84 27.21 -14.17 14.58
C ARG A 84 27.71 -15.52 15.06
N GLU A 85 26.99 -16.60 14.75
CA GLU A 85 27.40 -17.96 15.12
C GLU A 85 28.70 -18.36 14.40
N ARG A 86 28.85 -18.00 13.13
CA ARG A 86 30.06 -18.28 12.35
C ARG A 86 31.25 -17.43 12.79
N MET A 87 31.02 -16.14 13.03
CA MET A 87 32.03 -15.21 13.55
C MET A 87 32.46 -15.51 15.00
N ALA A 88 31.79 -16.42 15.71
CA ALA A 88 32.26 -16.90 17.02
C ALA A 88 33.53 -17.75 16.92
N VAL A 89 33.86 -18.25 15.73
CA VAL A 89 35.12 -18.94 15.43
C VAL A 89 36.11 -17.93 14.84
N ASP A 90 37.37 -17.97 15.27
CA ASP A 90 38.41 -17.09 14.70
C ASP A 90 38.74 -17.47 13.24
N ASP A 91 38.98 -16.47 12.39
CA ASP A 91 39.22 -16.66 10.95
C ASP A 91 40.39 -17.57 10.60
N HIS A 92 41.43 -17.62 11.45
CA HIS A 92 42.59 -18.49 11.23
C HIS A 92 42.26 -19.99 11.43
N LEU A 93 41.12 -20.30 12.03
CA LEU A 93 40.61 -21.66 12.23
C LEU A 93 39.61 -22.05 11.15
N LYS A 94 39.21 -21.12 10.27
CA LYS A 94 38.23 -21.33 9.20
C LYS A 94 38.93 -21.72 7.90
N SER A 95 38.26 -22.58 7.15
CA SER A 95 38.57 -22.87 5.75
C SER A 95 38.20 -21.70 4.83
N GLU A 96 38.76 -21.70 3.62
CA GLU A 96 38.36 -20.72 2.59
C GLU A 96 36.87 -20.81 2.25
N ALA A 97 36.28 -22.00 2.33
CA ALA A 97 34.85 -22.20 2.10
C ALA A 97 34.00 -21.54 3.18
N GLU A 98 34.34 -21.72 4.45
CA GLU A 98 33.63 -21.07 5.58
C GLU A 98 33.73 -19.54 5.51
N LEU A 99 34.91 -19.01 5.15
CA LEU A 99 35.09 -17.57 4.92
C LEU A 99 34.30 -17.06 3.71
N ALA A 100 34.12 -17.89 2.68
CA ALA A 100 33.29 -17.55 1.52
C ALA A 100 31.80 -17.53 1.88
N GLU A 101 31.33 -18.45 2.72
CA GLU A 101 29.95 -18.46 3.22
C GLU A 101 29.64 -17.21 4.06
N GLU A 102 30.55 -16.78 4.95
CA GLU A 102 30.38 -15.54 5.71
C GLU A 102 30.27 -14.30 4.80
N LYS A 103 31.07 -14.24 3.74
CA LYS A 103 30.98 -13.18 2.72
C LYS A 103 29.66 -13.22 1.97
N GLN A 104 29.14 -14.41 1.68
CA GLN A 104 27.83 -14.55 1.05
C GLN A 104 26.73 -14.04 1.97
N ILE A 105 26.73 -14.41 3.25
CA ILE A 105 25.75 -13.93 4.23
C ILE A 105 25.78 -12.40 4.33
N LEU A 106 26.99 -11.80 4.37
CA LEU A 106 27.14 -10.35 4.33
C LEU A 106 26.58 -9.72 3.05
N GLY A 107 26.80 -10.34 1.89
CA GLY A 107 26.21 -9.92 0.63
C GLY A 107 24.69 -9.93 0.67
N GLU A 108 24.09 -11.02 1.15
CA GLU A 108 22.64 -11.12 1.31
C GLU A 108 22.09 -10.10 2.31
N MET A 109 22.82 -9.79 3.39
CA MET A 109 22.43 -8.73 4.32
C MET A 109 22.42 -7.35 3.66
N LEU A 110 23.37 -7.06 2.76
CA LEU A 110 23.38 -5.81 1.99
C LEU A 110 22.18 -5.73 1.04
N GLU A 111 21.85 -6.82 0.35
CA GLU A 111 20.65 -6.90 -0.49
C GLU A 111 19.37 -6.62 0.30
N VAL A 112 19.26 -7.12 1.54
CA VAL A 112 18.11 -6.84 2.40
C VAL A 112 18.03 -5.35 2.75
N VAL A 113 19.16 -4.70 3.02
CA VAL A 113 19.19 -3.25 3.27
C VAL A 113 18.75 -2.47 2.02
N GLU A 114 19.26 -2.83 0.85
CA GLU A 114 18.87 -2.20 -0.42
C GLU A 114 17.37 -2.37 -0.72
N GLN A 115 16.81 -3.54 -0.40
CA GLN A 115 15.38 -3.80 -0.54
C GLN A 115 14.54 -2.93 0.40
N ARG A 116 14.96 -2.74 1.66
CA ARG A 116 14.29 -1.84 2.61
C ARG A 116 14.37 -0.38 2.16
N ASP A 117 15.53 0.06 1.67
CA ASP A 117 15.71 1.41 1.11
C ASP A 117 14.76 1.64 -0.09
N SER A 118 14.55 0.61 -0.91
CA SER A 118 13.60 0.66 -2.03
C SER A 118 12.15 0.79 -1.56
N LEU A 119 11.76 0.15 -0.45
CA LEU A 119 10.43 0.31 0.14
C LEU A 119 10.21 1.74 0.66
N VAL A 120 11.23 2.35 1.28
CA VAL A 120 11.17 3.75 1.70
C VAL A 120 10.99 4.69 0.51
N ALA A 121 11.73 4.47 -0.57
CA ALA A 121 11.58 5.24 -1.80
C ALA A 121 10.17 5.09 -2.40
N LEU A 122 9.62 3.88 -2.40
CA LEU A 122 8.27 3.59 -2.89
C LEU A 122 7.20 4.32 -2.09
N LEU A 123 7.31 4.36 -0.76
CA LEU A 123 6.37 5.09 0.11
C LEU A 123 6.38 6.60 -0.19
N GLU A 124 7.57 7.18 -0.39
CA GLU A 124 7.66 8.60 -0.73
C GLU A 124 7.09 8.90 -2.12
N GLU A 125 7.31 8.02 -3.10
CA GLU A 125 6.69 8.14 -4.43
C GLU A 125 5.17 8.08 -4.34
N GLN A 126 4.62 7.12 -3.59
CA GLN A 126 3.18 6.99 -3.36
C GLN A 126 2.62 8.25 -2.72
N ARG A 127 3.24 8.73 -1.64
CA ARG A 127 2.81 9.95 -0.93
C ARG A 127 2.74 11.18 -1.85
N LEU A 128 3.69 11.33 -2.78
CA LEU A 128 3.70 12.42 -3.74
C LEU A 128 2.58 12.27 -4.77
N ARG A 129 2.42 11.07 -5.34
CA ARG A 129 1.37 10.75 -6.32
C ARG A 129 -0.03 10.96 -5.75
N GLU A 130 -0.28 10.47 -4.53
CA GLU A 130 -1.56 10.61 -3.84
C GLU A 130 -1.94 12.07 -3.62
N ARG A 131 -0.96 12.92 -3.30
CA ARG A 131 -1.16 14.37 -3.15
C ARG A 131 -1.54 15.04 -4.47
N GLU A 132 -0.99 14.57 -5.59
CA GLU A 132 -1.36 15.07 -6.92
C GLU A 132 -2.77 14.62 -7.30
N GLU A 133 -3.10 13.35 -7.09
CA GLU A 133 -4.45 12.79 -7.31
C GLU A 133 -5.52 13.57 -6.51
N ASP A 134 -5.25 13.88 -5.24
CA ASP A 134 -6.19 14.60 -4.38
C ASP A 134 -6.42 16.03 -4.88
N ARG A 135 -5.35 16.70 -5.38
CA ARG A 135 -5.46 18.03 -5.98
C ARG A 135 -6.23 18.01 -7.29
N ASP A 136 -6.02 17.00 -8.12
CA ASP A 136 -6.72 16.84 -9.40
C ASP A 136 -8.20 16.55 -9.17
N LEU A 137 -8.53 15.69 -8.21
CA LEU A 137 -9.90 15.42 -7.80
C LEU A 137 -10.60 16.69 -7.27
N GLU A 138 -9.94 17.45 -6.40
CA GLU A 138 -10.45 18.73 -5.90
C GLU A 138 -10.71 19.73 -7.04
N SER A 139 -9.78 19.85 -7.98
CA SER A 139 -9.90 20.72 -9.15
C SER A 139 -11.12 20.35 -10.02
N VAL A 140 -11.31 19.05 -10.29
CA VAL A 140 -12.48 18.56 -11.05
C VAL A 140 -13.78 18.87 -10.31
N MET A 141 -13.82 18.70 -8.99
CA MET A 141 -15.03 18.98 -8.19
C MET A 141 -15.39 20.47 -8.17
N LEU A 142 -14.40 21.34 -7.99
CA LEU A 142 -14.58 22.79 -8.04
C LEU A 142 -15.05 23.26 -9.41
N SER A 143 -14.52 22.70 -10.50
CA SER A 143 -14.93 23.04 -11.86
C SER A 143 -16.41 22.72 -12.14
N LYS A 144 -16.97 21.73 -11.45
CA LYS A 144 -18.37 21.32 -11.55
C LYS A 144 -19.30 22.05 -10.57
N GLY A 145 -18.78 22.97 -9.76
CA GLY A 145 -19.57 23.80 -8.84
C GLY A 145 -20.01 23.10 -7.56
N TYR A 146 -19.38 21.98 -7.19
CA TYR A 146 -19.65 21.32 -5.90
C TYR A 146 -18.86 22.00 -4.78
N SER A 147 -19.50 22.27 -3.63
CA SER A 147 -18.86 22.89 -2.47
C SER A 147 -18.37 21.85 -1.45
N PHE A 148 -17.29 22.19 -0.76
CA PHE A 148 -16.72 21.37 0.31
C PHE A 148 -17.55 21.39 1.59
N ASN A 149 -17.77 20.21 2.19
CA ASN A 149 -17.91 20.05 3.63
C ASN A 149 -17.12 18.81 4.03
N TRP A 150 -15.85 18.99 4.38
CA TRP A 150 -15.05 17.97 5.05
C TRP A 150 -15.49 17.93 6.51
N ALA A 151 -16.11 16.83 6.94
CA ALA A 151 -16.34 16.51 8.33
C ALA A 151 -15.91 15.07 8.58
#